data_AF-A0A560ANX2-F1
#
_entry.id   AF-A0A560ANX2-F1
#
_cell.length_a   1.000
_cell.length_b   1.000
_cell.length_c   1.000
_cell.angle_alpha   90.00
_cell.angle_beta   90.00
_cell.angle_gamma   90.00
#
_symmetry.space_group_name_H-M   'P 1'
#
loop_
_entity.id
_entity.type
_entity.pdbx_description
1 polymer ?
#
loop_
_entity_poly.entity_id
_entity_poly.type
_entity_poly.pdbx_seq_one_letter_code
_entity_poly.pdbx_strand_id
1 'polypeptide(L)'
;MTTTDRRLHIVVPYRDRAAHLRDFVPRVGAYFATLADPIDYRVTIVEQEAGLPFNRGAIKNVGFLLGEAESGYTCLHDIDYLPVDADYSWVDRPTPILSFGAERRPVAPGRSDQTVTTDLESTMGGVLLMPNDVFRRIDGYSNAYWGWGYEDFDLSLRIRSRRIPTARRPGRFEPLDHDNEGFNPDASASAISRVNKRVFQANWAGGTLPEEDGLSSLSFEILDRRPCDGVDPAAAGRWEIVRVRLTMAPLPGQLAAFKAR
;
A
#
# COMPACT_ATOMS: atom_id res chain seq x y z
N MET A 1 -11.98 6.59 -25.15
CA MET A 1 -10.99 6.44 -24.07
C MET A 1 -9.76 7.21 -24.49
N THR A 2 -9.40 8.25 -23.75
CA THR A 2 -8.14 8.98 -23.94
C THR A 2 -6.96 8.10 -23.48
N THR A 3 -5.75 8.40 -23.94
CA THR A 3 -4.53 7.65 -23.55
C THR A 3 -4.30 7.64 -22.03
N THR A 4 -4.77 8.67 -21.33
CA THR A 4 -4.75 8.80 -19.88
C THR A 4 -5.67 7.83 -19.15
N ASP A 5 -6.81 7.43 -19.73
CA ASP A 5 -7.82 6.56 -19.09
C ASP A 5 -7.28 5.14 -18.81
N ARG A 6 -6.18 4.77 -19.47
CA ARG A 6 -5.53 3.47 -19.34
C ARG A 6 -4.07 3.54 -18.89
N ARG A 7 -3.61 4.73 -18.48
CA ARG A 7 -2.28 4.86 -17.87
C ARG A 7 -2.34 4.38 -16.41
N LEU A 8 -1.36 3.57 -16.02
CA LEU A 8 -1.19 3.00 -14.69
C LEU A 8 -0.37 3.94 -13.80
N HIS A 9 -0.85 4.21 -12.60
CA HIS A 9 -0.03 4.79 -11.53
C HIS A 9 0.28 3.75 -10.46
N ILE A 10 1.55 3.39 -10.28
CA ILE A 10 1.98 2.52 -9.18
C ILE A 10 2.38 3.40 -8.00
N VAL A 11 1.68 3.23 -6.88
CA VAL A 11 1.92 3.94 -5.63
C VAL A 11 2.54 2.99 -4.63
N VAL A 12 3.73 3.32 -4.16
CA VAL A 12 4.49 2.48 -3.22
C VAL A 12 4.74 3.25 -1.93
N PRO A 13 4.08 2.89 -0.81
CA PRO A 13 4.33 3.54 0.47
C PRO A 13 5.70 3.09 1.02
N TYR A 14 6.51 4.03 1.46
CA TYR A 14 7.91 3.79 1.80
C TYR A 14 8.36 4.53 3.07
N ARG A 15 9.17 3.86 3.89
CA ARG A 15 10.05 4.46 4.90
C ARG A 15 11.05 3.42 5.41
N ASP A 16 12.32 3.79 5.59
CA ASP A 16 13.35 2.97 6.24
C ASP A 16 13.53 1.55 5.65
N ARG A 17 13.36 1.39 4.33
CA ARG A 17 13.49 0.10 3.62
C ARG A 17 14.49 0.16 2.47
N ALA A 18 15.65 0.80 2.67
CA ALA A 18 16.64 1.03 1.60
C ALA A 18 17.08 -0.26 0.88
N ALA A 19 17.24 -1.38 1.60
CA ALA A 19 17.56 -2.66 0.99
C ALA A 19 16.45 -3.15 0.04
N HIS A 20 15.18 -3.08 0.47
CA HIS A 20 14.05 -3.45 -0.38
C HIS A 20 13.89 -2.52 -1.56
N LEU A 21 14.10 -1.20 -1.40
CA LEU A 21 14.04 -0.25 -2.51
C LEU A 21 15.08 -0.56 -3.59
N ARG A 22 16.32 -0.89 -3.18
CA ARG A 22 17.39 -1.29 -4.10
C ARG A 22 17.04 -2.55 -4.92
N ASP A 23 16.25 -3.44 -4.34
CA ASP A 23 15.79 -4.64 -5.02
C ASP A 23 14.56 -4.39 -5.87
N PHE A 24 13.62 -3.59 -5.37
CA PHE A 24 12.32 -3.33 -5.98
C PHE A 24 12.44 -2.57 -7.30
N VAL A 25 13.15 -1.44 -7.31
CA VAL A 25 13.23 -0.54 -8.47
C VAL A 25 13.74 -1.26 -9.73
N PRO A 26 14.92 -1.92 -9.73
CA PRO A 26 15.41 -2.60 -10.92
C PRO A 26 14.56 -3.83 -11.28
N ARG A 27 14.06 -4.60 -10.30
CA ARG A 27 13.31 -5.84 -10.58
C ARG A 27 11.92 -5.55 -11.16
N VAL A 28 11.19 -4.59 -10.60
CA VAL A 28 9.89 -4.15 -11.15
C VAL A 28 10.08 -3.44 -12.49
N GLY A 29 11.09 -2.56 -12.61
CA GLY A 29 11.41 -1.91 -13.89
C GLY A 29 11.70 -2.92 -15.00
N ALA A 30 12.54 -3.92 -14.73
CA ALA A 30 12.84 -5.00 -15.67
C ALA A 30 11.59 -5.82 -15.99
N TYR A 31 10.76 -6.15 -15.00
CA TYR A 31 9.50 -6.86 -15.23
C TYR A 31 8.63 -6.14 -16.28
N PHE A 32 8.38 -4.84 -16.09
CA PHE A 32 7.61 -4.03 -17.05
C PHE A 32 8.25 -3.95 -18.44
N ALA A 33 9.58 -3.95 -18.54
CA ALA A 33 10.29 -3.97 -19.82
C ALA A 33 10.14 -5.30 -20.58
N THR A 34 9.82 -6.40 -19.89
CA THR A 34 9.63 -7.74 -20.49
C THR A 34 8.19 -8.05 -20.90
N LEU A 35 7.23 -7.18 -20.60
CA LEU A 35 5.82 -7.41 -20.95
C LEU A 35 5.64 -7.48 -22.47
N ALA A 36 4.97 -8.53 -22.94
CA ALA A 36 4.64 -8.69 -24.35
C ALA A 36 3.73 -7.54 -24.86
N ASP A 37 2.77 -7.13 -24.02
CA ASP A 37 1.92 -5.98 -24.22
C ASP A 37 2.39 -4.83 -23.31
N PRO A 38 3.04 -3.78 -23.86
CA PRO A 38 3.53 -2.68 -23.06
C PRO A 38 2.41 -1.93 -22.35
N ILE A 39 2.59 -1.71 -21.04
CA ILE A 39 1.69 -0.89 -20.23
C ILE A 39 2.32 0.50 -20.10
N ASP A 40 1.55 1.56 -20.36
CA ASP A 40 2.00 2.90 -20.00
C ASP A 40 1.83 3.10 -18.49
N TYR A 41 2.94 3.28 -17.79
CA TYR A 41 2.96 3.41 -16.34
C TYR A 41 3.85 4.56 -15.86
N ARG A 42 3.56 5.00 -14.63
CA ARG A 42 4.46 5.78 -13.76
C ARG A 42 4.49 5.15 -12.36
N VAL A 43 5.56 5.37 -11.64
CA VAL A 43 5.76 4.90 -10.26
C VAL A 43 6.10 6.07 -9.36
N THR A 44 5.38 6.19 -8.26
CA THR A 44 5.68 7.15 -7.19
C THR A 44 5.93 6.38 -5.91
N ILE A 45 7.19 6.40 -5.46
CA ILE A 45 7.58 5.95 -4.13
C ILE A 45 7.27 7.11 -3.18
N VAL A 46 6.33 6.91 -2.25
CA VAL A 46 5.92 7.97 -1.31
C VAL A 46 6.60 7.72 0.03
N GLU A 47 7.59 8.56 0.34
CA GLU A 47 8.41 8.43 1.55
C GLU A 47 7.83 9.25 2.70
N GLN A 48 7.42 8.59 3.79
CA GLN A 48 6.95 9.29 4.98
C GLN A 48 8.14 9.84 5.78
N GLU A 49 8.04 11.09 6.23
CA GLU A 49 8.96 11.65 7.22
C GLU A 49 9.08 10.77 8.47
N ALA A 50 10.30 10.70 9.00
CA ALA A 50 10.61 9.97 10.23
C ALA A 50 9.99 10.64 11.49
N GLY A 51 9.99 9.92 12.61
CA GLY A 51 9.59 10.44 13.93
C GLY A 51 8.19 10.04 14.39
N LEU A 52 7.27 9.77 13.47
CA LEU A 52 5.93 9.23 13.77
C LEU A 52 5.82 7.74 13.37
N PRO A 53 4.84 6.99 13.90
CA PRO A 53 4.55 5.66 13.37
C PRO A 53 4.24 5.73 11.86
N PHE A 54 4.52 4.66 11.12
CA PHE A 54 4.27 4.65 9.67
C PHE A 54 2.76 4.54 9.42
N ASN A 55 2.20 5.38 8.56
CA ASN A 55 0.78 5.36 8.20
C ASN A 55 0.64 4.90 6.74
N ARG A 56 0.63 3.58 6.54
CA ARG A 56 0.63 2.97 5.20
C ARG A 56 -0.58 3.43 4.37
N GLY A 57 -1.77 3.52 4.98
CA GLY A 57 -3.00 3.96 4.32
C GLY A 57 -2.94 5.42 3.86
N ALA A 58 -2.59 6.34 4.76
CA ALA A 58 -2.47 7.76 4.41
C ALA A 58 -1.39 8.00 3.34
N ILE A 59 -0.27 7.27 3.38
CA ILE A 59 0.78 7.38 2.36
C ILE A 59 0.32 6.86 0.99
N LYS A 60 -0.48 5.79 0.96
CA LYS A 60 -1.16 5.33 -0.27
C LYS A 60 -2.14 6.40 -0.80
N ASN A 61 -2.89 7.06 0.08
CA ASN A 61 -3.76 8.19 -0.30
C ASN A 61 -2.98 9.37 -0.90
N VAL A 62 -1.85 9.75 -0.30
CA VAL A 62 -0.98 10.80 -0.83
C VAL A 62 -0.51 10.45 -2.23
N GLY A 63 0.00 9.23 -2.43
CA GLY A 63 0.44 8.77 -3.74
C GLY A 63 -0.65 8.83 -4.79
N PHE A 64 -1.86 8.36 -4.45
CA PHE A 64 -3.01 8.46 -5.34
C PHE A 64 -3.26 9.91 -5.81
N LEU A 65 -3.32 10.88 -4.90
CA LEU A 65 -3.56 12.29 -5.24
C LEU A 65 -2.45 12.89 -6.12
N LEU A 66 -1.22 12.39 -6.02
CA LEU A 66 -0.08 12.88 -6.81
C LEU A 66 -0.10 12.44 -8.27
N GLY A 67 -0.91 11.45 -8.66
CA GLY A 67 -0.93 10.96 -10.04
C GLY A 67 -2.31 10.61 -10.61
N GLU A 68 -3.40 10.80 -9.86
CA GLU A 68 -4.76 10.54 -10.35
C GLU A 68 -5.12 11.40 -11.58
N ALA A 69 -4.56 12.60 -11.71
CA ALA A 69 -4.84 13.50 -12.84
C ALA A 69 -4.20 13.02 -14.16
N GLU A 70 -3.22 12.12 -14.06
CA GLU A 70 -2.46 11.59 -15.19
C GLU A 70 -2.66 10.09 -15.40
N SER A 71 -3.59 9.46 -14.66
CA SER A 71 -3.83 8.02 -14.71
C SER A 71 -5.32 7.70 -14.65
N GLY A 72 -5.70 6.55 -15.19
CA GLY A 72 -7.07 6.04 -15.08
C GLY A 72 -7.27 5.07 -13.94
N TYR A 73 -6.18 4.43 -13.50
CA TYR A 73 -6.19 3.43 -12.43
C TYR A 73 -4.84 3.40 -11.70
N THR A 74 -4.91 3.02 -10.43
CA THR A 74 -3.80 3.01 -9.49
C THR A 74 -3.52 1.59 -9.01
N CYS A 75 -2.24 1.20 -9.00
CA CYS A 75 -1.76 0.02 -8.28
C CYS A 75 -1.23 0.44 -6.91
N LEU A 76 -1.88 -0.03 -5.87
CA LEU A 76 -1.48 0.13 -4.48
C LEU A 76 -0.53 -1.03 -4.14
N HIS A 77 0.77 -0.75 -4.10
CA HIS A 77 1.79 -1.78 -4.17
C HIS A 77 2.75 -1.71 -2.97
N ASP A 78 2.86 -2.76 -2.17
CA ASP A 78 3.83 -2.80 -1.07
C ASP A 78 5.26 -3.05 -1.63
N ILE A 79 6.28 -2.42 -1.03
CA ILE A 79 7.67 -2.40 -1.53
C ILE A 79 8.35 -3.77 -1.53
N ASP A 80 7.81 -4.74 -0.80
CA ASP A 80 8.40 -6.05 -0.56
C ASP A 80 7.76 -7.16 -1.40
N TYR A 81 6.90 -6.85 -2.37
CA TYR A 81 6.43 -7.83 -3.36
C TYR A 81 7.07 -7.57 -4.71
N LEU A 82 7.67 -8.60 -5.31
CA LEU A 82 8.32 -8.47 -6.60
C LEU A 82 7.59 -9.33 -7.63
N PRO A 83 7.10 -8.74 -8.74
CA PRO A 83 6.33 -9.48 -9.71
C PRO A 83 7.21 -10.53 -10.40
N VAL A 84 6.73 -11.77 -10.39
CA VAL A 84 7.31 -12.86 -11.20
C VAL A 84 6.43 -13.12 -12.41
N ASP A 85 5.11 -13.06 -12.22
CA ASP A 85 4.10 -13.33 -13.24
C ASP A 85 2.76 -12.78 -12.73
N ALA A 86 2.44 -11.56 -13.13
CA ALA A 86 1.26 -10.82 -12.71
C ALA A 86 0.83 -9.82 -13.80
N ASP A 87 -0.47 -9.75 -14.07
CA ASP A 87 -0.99 -8.85 -15.09
C ASP A 87 -1.47 -7.54 -14.44
N TYR A 88 -0.78 -6.44 -14.79
CA TYR A 88 -1.04 -5.07 -14.34
C TYR A 88 -1.96 -4.29 -15.27
N SER A 89 -2.51 -4.92 -16.31
CA SER A 89 -3.39 -4.28 -17.28
C SER A 89 -4.62 -3.66 -16.60
N TRP A 90 -5.22 -2.69 -17.29
CA TRP A 90 -6.37 -1.93 -16.82
C TRP A 90 -7.48 -2.83 -16.24
N VAL A 91 -8.16 -2.32 -15.21
CA VAL A 91 -9.27 -2.98 -14.52
C VAL A 91 -10.45 -2.02 -14.41
N ASP A 92 -11.67 -2.56 -14.43
CA ASP A 92 -12.93 -1.81 -14.25
C ASP A 92 -13.43 -1.82 -12.80
N ARG A 93 -12.77 -2.57 -11.91
CA ARG A 93 -13.15 -2.75 -10.51
C ARG A 93 -11.93 -3.11 -9.65
N PRO A 94 -12.02 -2.98 -8.30
CA PRO A 94 -10.97 -3.41 -7.38
C PRO A 94 -10.54 -4.85 -7.66
N THR A 95 -9.26 -5.05 -7.91
CA THR A 95 -8.70 -6.33 -8.35
C THR A 95 -7.37 -6.58 -7.66
N PRO A 96 -7.33 -7.35 -6.55
CA PRO A 96 -6.09 -7.87 -6.01
C PRO A 96 -5.39 -8.73 -7.06
N ILE A 97 -4.07 -8.56 -7.17
CA ILE A 97 -3.24 -9.33 -8.09
C ILE A 97 -2.18 -10.17 -7.38
N LEU A 98 -2.05 -10.04 -6.06
CA LEU A 98 -1.23 -10.94 -5.24
C LEU A 98 -2.05 -12.18 -4.86
N SER A 99 -1.82 -13.30 -5.53
CA SER A 99 -2.53 -14.57 -5.26
C SER A 99 -1.61 -15.73 -4.89
N PHE A 100 -0.30 -15.64 -5.16
CA PHE A 100 0.65 -16.71 -4.86
C PHE A 100 2.02 -16.18 -4.46
N GLY A 101 2.70 -16.91 -3.57
CA GLY A 101 4.10 -16.69 -3.16
C GLY A 101 4.27 -15.97 -1.83
N ALA A 102 3.19 -15.50 -1.22
CA ALA A 102 3.18 -14.69 0.00
C ALA A 102 2.24 -15.22 1.11
N GLU A 103 1.69 -16.42 0.96
CA GLU A 103 0.68 -17.01 1.84
C GLU A 103 1.20 -17.19 3.26
N ARG A 104 2.49 -17.50 3.41
CA ARG A 104 3.17 -17.63 4.71
C ARG A 104 4.40 -16.75 4.73
N ARG A 105 4.44 -15.83 5.71
CA ARG A 105 5.55 -14.89 5.89
C ARG A 105 6.13 -15.02 7.30
N PRO A 106 7.46 -14.94 7.46
CA PRO A 106 8.09 -14.95 8.78
C PRO A 106 7.62 -13.75 9.62
N VAL A 107 7.45 -13.96 10.92
CA VAL A 107 7.12 -12.86 11.86
C VAL A 107 8.34 -11.99 12.13
N ALA A 108 9.48 -12.61 12.41
CA ALA A 108 10.73 -11.93 12.71
C ALA A 108 11.90 -12.77 12.17
N PRO A 109 12.26 -12.61 10.89
CA PRO A 109 13.35 -13.36 10.27
C PRO A 109 14.62 -13.36 11.13
N GLY A 110 15.18 -14.55 11.38
CA GLY A 110 16.38 -14.72 12.21
C GLY A 110 16.18 -14.57 13.72
N ARG A 111 14.98 -14.23 14.20
CA ARG A 111 14.65 -14.10 15.64
C ARG A 111 13.49 -14.97 16.08
N SER A 112 12.69 -15.48 15.15
CA SER A 112 11.55 -16.35 15.39
C SER A 112 11.37 -17.34 14.24
N ASP A 113 10.90 -18.54 14.57
CA ASP A 113 10.45 -19.57 13.64
C ASP A 113 8.96 -19.43 13.27
N GLN A 114 8.26 -18.48 13.90
CA GLN A 114 6.84 -18.27 13.69
C GLN A 114 6.55 -17.62 12.33
N THR A 115 5.43 -18.01 11.75
CA THR A 115 4.93 -17.45 10.49
C THR A 115 3.50 -16.93 10.64
N VAL A 116 3.17 -15.89 9.88
CA VAL A 116 1.80 -15.42 9.71
C VAL A 116 1.27 -15.98 8.41
N THR A 117 0.10 -16.59 8.47
CA THR A 117 -0.63 -17.03 7.28
C THR A 117 -1.61 -15.94 6.86
N THR A 118 -1.54 -15.52 5.60
CA THR A 118 -2.50 -14.61 5.00
C THR A 118 -3.34 -15.37 3.99
N ASP A 119 -4.65 -15.25 4.10
CA ASP A 119 -5.55 -15.74 3.06
C ASP A 119 -5.53 -14.77 1.87
N LEU A 120 -4.71 -15.11 0.87
CA LEU A 120 -4.57 -14.29 -0.33
C LEU A 120 -5.87 -14.23 -1.15
N GLU A 121 -6.82 -15.16 -0.96
CA GLU A 121 -8.12 -15.18 -1.63
C GLU A 121 -9.17 -14.25 -1.00
N SER A 122 -8.91 -13.70 0.19
CA SER A 122 -9.80 -12.70 0.81
C SER A 122 -9.15 -11.35 1.08
N THR A 123 -7.82 -11.27 1.10
CA THR A 123 -7.11 -10.00 1.35
C THR A 123 -7.21 -9.00 0.19
N MET A 124 -7.21 -7.70 0.54
CA MET A 124 -7.03 -6.55 -0.36
C MET A 124 -5.64 -5.90 -0.19
N GLY A 125 -4.77 -6.48 0.65
CA GLY A 125 -3.42 -6.00 0.92
C GLY A 125 -2.37 -6.48 -0.10
N GLY A 126 -1.14 -6.00 0.05
CA GLY A 126 -0.01 -6.37 -0.80
C GLY A 126 -0.01 -5.63 -2.14
N VAL A 127 -0.74 -6.13 -3.13
CA VAL A 127 -0.78 -5.55 -4.48
C VAL A 127 -2.21 -5.54 -5.03
N LEU A 128 -2.77 -4.34 -5.17
CA LEU A 128 -4.17 -4.12 -5.52
C LEU A 128 -4.31 -3.09 -6.64
N LEU A 129 -4.97 -3.46 -7.74
CA LEU A 129 -5.38 -2.55 -8.79
C LEU A 129 -6.75 -1.91 -8.47
N MET A 130 -6.82 -0.59 -8.57
CA MET A 130 -8.01 0.22 -8.29
C MET A 130 -8.30 1.20 -9.42
N PRO A 131 -9.50 1.19 -10.01
CA PRO A 131 -9.96 2.32 -10.82
C PRO A 131 -9.96 3.61 -9.98
N ASN A 132 -9.52 4.73 -10.56
CA ASN A 132 -9.36 5.97 -9.81
C ASN A 132 -10.71 6.54 -9.32
N ASP A 133 -11.77 6.40 -10.12
CA ASP A 133 -13.13 6.78 -9.75
C ASP A 133 -13.65 5.95 -8.56
N VAL A 134 -13.34 4.65 -8.54
CA VAL A 134 -13.67 3.76 -7.42
C VAL A 134 -12.92 4.15 -6.16
N PHE A 135 -11.62 4.41 -6.25
CA PHE A 135 -10.81 4.82 -5.10
C PHE A 135 -11.29 6.15 -4.50
N ARG A 136 -11.61 7.13 -5.34
CA ARG A 136 -12.30 8.38 -4.94
C ARG A 136 -13.66 8.11 -4.30
N ARG A 137 -14.48 7.22 -4.87
CA ARG A 137 -15.84 6.93 -4.38
C ARG A 137 -15.85 6.34 -2.96
N ILE A 138 -14.83 5.57 -2.58
CA ILE A 138 -14.69 4.99 -1.24
C ILE A 138 -13.93 5.91 -0.27
N ASP A 139 -13.55 7.12 -0.70
CA ASP A 139 -12.71 8.07 0.03
C ASP A 139 -11.32 7.51 0.37
N GLY A 140 -10.75 6.66 -0.49
CA GLY A 140 -9.44 6.05 -0.30
C GLY A 140 -9.32 5.14 0.94
N TYR A 141 -8.11 5.04 1.47
CA TYR A 141 -7.82 4.41 2.76
C TYR A 141 -8.21 5.32 3.93
N SER A 142 -8.49 4.73 5.09
CA SER A 142 -8.50 5.47 6.36
C SER A 142 -7.13 6.07 6.68
N ASN A 143 -7.13 7.29 7.23
CA ASN A 143 -5.95 7.97 7.75
C ASN A 143 -5.69 7.63 9.24
N ALA A 144 -6.56 6.84 9.89
CA ALA A 144 -6.53 6.61 11.33
C ALA A 144 -5.52 5.53 11.78
N TYR A 145 -4.98 4.74 10.86
CA TYR A 145 -4.10 3.60 11.19
C TYR A 145 -2.62 3.99 11.16
N TRP A 146 -2.11 4.39 12.33
CA TRP A 146 -0.71 4.65 12.57
C TRP A 146 -0.03 3.40 13.13
N GLY A 147 0.99 2.90 12.42
CA GLY A 147 1.63 1.61 12.67
C GLY A 147 0.89 0.45 12.00
N TRP A 148 1.33 -0.77 12.29
CA TRP A 148 0.85 -1.98 11.60
C TRP A 148 -0.56 -2.40 12.02
N GLY A 149 -1.40 -2.67 11.02
CA GLY A 149 -2.60 -3.47 11.14
C GLY A 149 -3.90 -2.68 10.94
N TYR A 150 -4.89 -3.40 10.41
CA TYR A 150 -6.29 -3.01 10.18
C TYR A 150 -6.55 -2.05 9.01
N GLU A 151 -5.56 -1.40 8.42
CA GLU A 151 -5.77 -0.52 7.25
C GLU A 151 -6.32 -1.26 6.00
N ASP A 152 -5.83 -2.45 5.67
CA ASP A 152 -6.33 -3.23 4.52
C ASP A 152 -7.70 -3.88 4.82
N PHE A 153 -7.97 -4.21 6.08
CA PHE A 153 -9.30 -4.67 6.52
C PHE A 153 -10.34 -3.54 6.43
N ASP A 154 -9.96 -2.34 6.84
CA ASP A 154 -10.77 -1.13 6.72
C ASP A 154 -11.11 -0.86 5.26
N LEU A 155 -10.11 -0.81 4.37
CA LEU A 155 -10.31 -0.64 2.93
C LEU A 155 -11.32 -1.65 2.36
N SER A 156 -11.18 -2.92 2.75
CA SER A 156 -12.09 -3.99 2.33
C SER A 156 -13.54 -3.70 2.74
N LEU A 157 -13.76 -3.20 3.96
CA LEU A 157 -15.07 -2.77 4.43
C LEU A 157 -15.58 -1.52 3.71
N ARG A 158 -14.72 -0.56 3.37
CA ARG A 158 -15.10 0.62 2.57
C ARG A 158 -15.67 0.21 1.21
N ILE A 159 -14.96 -0.68 0.50
CA ILE A 159 -15.41 -1.26 -0.79
C ILE A 159 -16.76 -1.96 -0.62
N ARG A 160 -16.88 -2.82 0.41
CA ARG A 160 -18.12 -3.56 0.68
C ARG A 160 -19.30 -2.66 1.03
N SER A 161 -19.08 -1.62 1.83
CA SER A 161 -20.12 -0.67 2.27
C SER A 161 -20.78 0.06 1.10
N ARG A 162 -20.03 0.27 0.01
CA ARG A 162 -20.49 0.89 -1.23
C ARG A 162 -21.04 -0.12 -2.25
N ARG A 163 -21.12 -1.42 -1.90
CA ARG A 163 -21.59 -2.51 -2.76
C ARG A 163 -20.83 -2.61 -4.08
N ILE A 164 -19.54 -2.32 -4.04
CA ILE A 164 -18.67 -2.33 -5.22
C ILE A 164 -18.24 -3.77 -5.48
N PRO A 165 -18.48 -4.32 -6.69
CA PRO A 165 -18.01 -5.65 -7.03
C PRO A 165 -16.48 -5.67 -7.08
N THR A 166 -15.87 -6.77 -6.67
CA THR A 166 -14.43 -7.00 -6.76
C THR A 166 -14.15 -8.12 -7.74
N ALA A 167 -12.99 -8.09 -8.38
CA ALA A 167 -12.45 -9.22 -9.12
C ALA A 167 -11.19 -9.73 -8.43
N ARG A 168 -10.63 -10.81 -8.95
CA ARG A 168 -9.28 -11.27 -8.65
C ARG A 168 -8.60 -11.62 -9.96
N ARG A 169 -7.32 -11.28 -10.07
CA ARG A 169 -6.49 -11.70 -11.18
C ARG A 169 -5.30 -12.47 -10.60
N PRO A 170 -5.07 -13.73 -10.98
CA PRO A 170 -3.94 -14.47 -10.45
C PRO A 170 -2.63 -13.75 -10.73
N GLY A 171 -1.77 -13.65 -9.73
CA GLY A 171 -0.43 -13.13 -9.86
C GLY A 171 0.51 -13.70 -8.80
N ARG A 172 1.70 -14.10 -9.27
CA ARG A 172 2.79 -14.66 -8.48
C ARG A 172 3.81 -13.58 -8.19
N PHE A 173 4.14 -13.45 -6.91
CA PHE A 173 5.15 -12.53 -6.43
C PHE A 173 6.20 -13.25 -5.59
N GLU A 174 7.44 -12.78 -5.66
CA GLU A 174 8.51 -13.12 -4.72
C GLU A 174 8.49 -12.08 -3.60
N PRO A 175 8.21 -12.48 -2.35
CA PRO A 175 8.18 -11.52 -1.24
C PRO A 175 9.57 -11.35 -0.60
N LEU A 176 9.89 -10.13 -0.19
CA LEU A 176 11.10 -9.79 0.55
C LEU A 176 10.84 -9.86 2.05
N ASP A 177 11.70 -10.58 2.77
CA ASP A 177 11.57 -10.77 4.21
C ASP A 177 11.78 -9.47 4.99
N HIS A 178 10.96 -9.30 6.02
CA HIS A 178 11.07 -8.23 7.00
C HIS A 178 10.39 -8.62 8.32
N ASP A 179 10.66 -7.86 9.37
CA ASP A 179 9.90 -7.96 10.62
C ASP A 179 8.45 -7.56 10.39
N ASN A 180 7.51 -8.45 10.71
CA ASN A 180 6.10 -8.15 10.76
C ASN A 180 5.77 -7.49 12.10
N GLU A 181 5.86 -6.18 12.10
CA GLU A 181 5.57 -5.31 13.23
C GLU A 181 4.09 -5.37 13.71
N GLY A 182 3.20 -6.04 12.99
CA GLY A 182 1.86 -6.36 13.49
C GLY A 182 1.88 -7.34 14.67
N PHE A 183 2.98 -8.06 14.85
CA PHE A 183 3.15 -9.15 15.82
C PHE A 183 4.44 -9.01 16.64
N ASN A 184 4.47 -9.66 17.79
CA ASN A 184 5.69 -9.92 18.55
C ASN A 184 6.34 -11.22 18.03
N PRO A 185 7.62 -11.52 18.36
CA PRO A 185 8.30 -12.74 17.89
C PRO A 185 7.56 -14.05 18.21
N ASP A 186 6.73 -14.10 19.24
CA ASP A 186 5.88 -15.24 19.61
C ASP A 186 4.55 -15.32 18.82
N ALA A 187 4.42 -14.55 17.74
CA ALA A 187 3.21 -14.39 16.93
C ALA A 187 1.99 -13.80 17.66
N SER A 188 2.13 -13.33 18.90
CA SER A 188 1.07 -12.55 19.55
C SER A 188 0.95 -11.15 18.94
N ALA A 189 -0.26 -10.58 18.91
CA ALA A 189 -0.46 -9.24 18.36
C ALA A 189 0.37 -8.18 19.10
N SER A 190 1.05 -7.29 18.37
CA SER A 190 1.86 -6.23 18.96
C SER A 190 1.00 -5.16 19.67
N ALA A 191 1.62 -4.34 20.53
CA ALA A 191 0.89 -3.27 21.25
C ALA A 191 0.17 -2.31 20.29
N ILE A 192 0.83 -1.90 19.20
CA ILE A 192 0.25 -0.98 18.22
C ILE A 192 -0.87 -1.63 17.41
N SER A 193 -0.73 -2.91 17.03
CA SER A 193 -1.78 -3.67 16.35
C SER A 193 -3.03 -3.81 17.23
N ARG A 194 -2.88 -4.02 18.54
CA ARG A 194 -4.01 -4.03 19.48
C ARG A 194 -4.69 -2.67 19.63
N VAL A 195 -3.94 -1.57 19.54
CA VAL A 195 -4.53 -0.22 19.50
C VAL A 195 -5.32 -0.03 18.20
N ASN A 196 -4.73 -0.37 17.05
CA ASN A 196 -5.40 -0.26 15.75
C ASN A 196 -6.64 -1.14 15.65
N LYS A 197 -6.66 -2.30 16.31
CA LYS A 197 -7.89 -3.11 16.45
C LYS A 197 -9.03 -2.33 17.08
N ARG A 198 -8.76 -1.58 18.15
CA ARG A 198 -9.78 -0.78 18.85
C ARG A 198 -10.23 0.42 18.01
N VAL A 199 -9.30 1.05 17.29
CA VAL A 199 -9.62 2.11 16.32
C VAL A 199 -10.56 1.57 15.24
N PHE A 200 -10.21 0.43 14.64
CA PHE A 200 -11.05 -0.23 13.64
C PHE A 200 -12.45 -0.57 14.18
N GLN A 201 -12.52 -1.16 15.37
CA GLN A 201 -13.80 -1.48 16.01
C GLN A 201 -14.65 -0.24 16.29
N ALA A 202 -14.03 0.87 16.72
CA ALA A 202 -14.73 2.12 16.97
C ALA A 202 -15.24 2.75 15.67
N ASN A 203 -14.39 2.83 14.64
CA ASN A 203 -14.75 3.37 13.33
C ASN A 203 -15.94 2.63 12.71
N TRP A 204 -15.98 1.31 12.83
CA TRP A 204 -17.03 0.49 12.22
C TRP A 204 -18.16 0.10 13.18
N ALA A 205 -18.22 0.65 14.39
CA ALA A 205 -19.26 0.33 15.38
C ALA A 205 -20.68 0.64 14.87
N GLY A 206 -20.83 1.69 14.06
CA GLY A 206 -22.10 2.09 13.45
C GLY A 206 -22.47 1.32 12.18
N GLY A 207 -21.57 0.48 11.65
CA GLY A 207 -21.79 -0.30 10.42
C GLY A 207 -21.81 0.53 9.12
N THR A 208 -21.55 1.83 9.20
CA THR A 208 -21.46 2.76 8.06
C THR A 208 -20.02 3.20 7.84
N LEU A 209 -19.72 3.67 6.63
CA LEU A 209 -18.43 4.28 6.32
C LEU A 209 -18.18 5.46 7.29
N PRO A 210 -17.03 5.52 7.96
CA PRO A 210 -16.67 6.67 8.80
C PRO A 210 -16.66 7.97 7.97
N GLU A 211 -17.28 9.02 8.50
CA GLU A 211 -17.20 10.37 7.93
C GLU A 211 -15.83 11.00 8.28
N GLU A 212 -15.37 11.93 7.46
CA GLU A 212 -14.13 12.71 7.68
C GLU A 212 -12.86 11.87 7.89
N ASP A 213 -12.80 10.65 7.35
CA ASP A 213 -11.64 9.77 7.42
C ASP A 213 -11.34 9.19 6.04
N GLY A 214 -10.40 9.79 5.32
CA GLY A 214 -10.06 9.36 3.97
C GLY A 214 -9.31 10.41 3.15
N LEU A 215 -9.47 10.40 1.83
CA LEU A 215 -8.95 11.44 0.94
C LEU A 215 -9.49 12.83 1.34
N SER A 216 -10.75 12.89 1.78
CA SER A 216 -11.43 14.11 2.20
C SER A 216 -10.79 14.82 3.40
N SER A 217 -10.11 14.08 4.29
CA SER A 217 -9.47 14.62 5.50
C SER A 217 -7.95 14.50 5.50
N LEU A 218 -7.36 13.96 4.43
CA LEU A 218 -5.92 13.81 4.30
C LEU A 218 -5.22 15.18 4.32
N SER A 219 -4.24 15.35 5.20
CA SER A 219 -3.43 16.56 5.27
C SER A 219 -1.93 16.22 5.31
N PHE A 220 -1.17 16.85 4.41
CA PHE A 220 0.26 16.61 4.24
C PHE A 220 0.98 17.77 3.55
N GLU A 221 2.30 17.80 3.69
CA GLU A 221 3.22 18.69 2.98
C GLU A 221 4.19 17.85 2.12
N ILE A 222 4.48 18.30 0.91
CA ILE A 222 5.59 17.76 0.11
C ILE A 222 6.87 18.43 0.59
N LEU A 223 7.84 17.63 1.04
CA LEU A 223 9.13 18.11 1.51
C LEU A 223 10.14 18.20 0.36
N ASP A 224 10.22 17.15 -0.45
CA ASP A 224 11.09 17.09 -1.63
C ASP A 224 10.63 16.05 -2.65
N ARG A 225 11.20 16.15 -3.85
CA ARG A 225 11.07 15.17 -4.94
C ARG A 225 12.45 14.84 -5.48
N ARG A 226 12.70 13.57 -5.75
CA ARG A 226 13.98 13.09 -6.30
C ARG A 226 13.77 11.90 -7.25
N PRO A 227 14.68 11.69 -8.22
CA PRO A 227 14.64 10.48 -9.03
C PRO A 227 14.91 9.23 -8.18
N CYS A 228 14.49 8.07 -8.67
CA CYS A 228 14.87 6.78 -8.09
C CYS A 228 16.22 6.32 -8.66
N ASP A 229 17.13 5.88 -7.79
CA ASP A 229 18.36 5.20 -8.23
C ASP A 229 18.05 3.79 -8.74
N GLY A 230 18.87 3.28 -9.68
CA GLY A 230 18.72 1.91 -10.20
C GLY A 230 17.61 1.72 -11.23
N VAL A 231 16.98 2.80 -11.71
CA VAL A 231 16.03 2.79 -12.82
C VAL A 231 16.78 2.64 -14.15
N ASP A 232 16.24 1.85 -15.07
CA ASP A 232 16.71 1.81 -16.45
C ASP A 232 16.67 3.24 -17.06
N PRO A 233 17.75 3.73 -17.70
CA PRO A 233 17.75 5.04 -18.35
C PRO A 233 16.55 5.30 -19.29
N ALA A 234 16.04 4.26 -19.98
CA ALA A 234 14.87 4.36 -20.84
C ALA A 234 13.56 4.60 -20.07
N ALA A 235 13.54 4.31 -18.76
CA ALA A 235 12.40 4.49 -17.87
C ALA A 235 12.60 5.60 -16.83
N ALA A 236 13.72 6.33 -16.83
CA ALA A 236 14.06 7.30 -15.77
C ALA A 236 12.95 8.34 -15.50
N GLY A 237 12.24 8.82 -16.52
CA GLY A 237 11.14 9.78 -16.38
C GLY A 237 9.82 9.20 -15.84
N ARG A 238 9.76 7.88 -15.59
CA ARG A 238 8.57 7.18 -15.06
C ARG A 238 8.60 7.02 -13.55
N TRP A 239 9.75 7.25 -12.89
CA TRP A 239 9.97 6.93 -11.48
C TRP A 239 10.35 8.16 -10.68
N GLU A 240 9.70 8.37 -9.55
CA GLU A 240 10.07 9.41 -8.59
C GLU A 240 9.91 8.90 -7.14
N ILE A 241 10.72 9.47 -6.25
CA ILE A 241 10.49 9.44 -4.81
C ILE A 241 9.97 10.81 -4.41
N VAL A 242 8.83 10.84 -3.71
CA VAL A 242 8.25 12.05 -3.14
C VAL A 242 8.25 11.88 -1.62
N ARG A 243 9.04 12.70 -0.94
CA ARG A 243 9.08 12.72 0.52
C ARG A 243 8.02 13.66 1.05
N VAL A 244 7.24 13.19 2.01
CA VAL A 244 6.09 13.93 2.55
C VAL A 244 6.06 13.91 4.08
N ARG A 245 5.54 14.99 4.65
CA ARG A 245 5.17 15.08 6.06
C ARG A 245 3.65 15.00 6.15
N LEU A 246 3.13 14.01 6.88
CA LEU A 246 1.72 14.03 7.28
C LEU A 246 1.55 15.08 8.38
N THR A 247 0.64 16.03 8.20
CA THR A 247 0.34 17.09 9.19
C THR A 247 -0.76 16.68 10.16
N MET A 248 -1.29 15.47 9.97
CA MET A 248 -2.15 14.77 10.93
C MET A 248 -1.31 14.06 12.01
N ALA A 249 -1.93 13.69 13.13
CA ALA A 249 -1.24 13.07 14.26
C ALA A 249 -1.81 11.70 14.64
N PRO A 250 -0.97 10.76 15.14
CA PRO A 250 -1.43 9.52 15.75
C PRO A 250 -2.20 9.79 17.05
N LEU A 251 -3.12 8.89 17.40
CA LEU A 251 -3.75 8.91 18.71
C LEU A 251 -2.70 8.70 19.82
N PRO A 252 -2.90 9.24 21.03
CA PRO A 252 -1.97 9.07 22.15
C PRO A 252 -1.60 7.60 22.43
N GLY A 253 -2.57 6.69 22.29
CA GLY A 253 -2.34 5.26 22.46
C GLY A 253 -1.45 4.64 21.38
N GLN A 254 -1.56 5.08 20.12
CA GLN A 254 -0.70 4.64 19.02
C GLN A 254 0.73 5.16 19.23
N LEU A 255 0.87 6.44 19.61
CA LEU A 255 2.16 7.06 19.87
C LEU A 255 2.88 6.41 21.07
N ALA A 256 2.14 6.12 22.16
CA ALA A 256 2.68 5.40 23.31
C ALA A 256 3.14 3.99 22.94
N ALA A 257 2.33 3.25 22.16
CA ALA A 257 2.69 1.90 21.70
C ALA A 257 3.92 1.90 20.78
N PHE A 258 4.08 2.93 19.94
CA PHE A 258 5.25 3.09 19.08
C PHE A 258 6.53 3.39 19.86
N LYS A 259 6.46 4.25 20.88
CA LYS A 259 7.61 4.61 21.73
C LYS A 259 8.06 3.49 22.68
N ALA A 260 7.21 2.50 22.91
CA ALA A 260 7.49 1.38 23.82
C ALA A 260 8.18 0.18 23.14
N ARG A 261 8.56 0.31 21.86
CA ARG A 261 9.26 -0.72 21.08
C ARG A 261 10.76 -0.72 21.28
#